data_AF-A0A1R1XQL2-F1
#
_entry.id   AF-A0A1R1XQL2-F1
#
_cell.length_a   1.000
_cell.length_b   1.000
_cell.length_c   1.000
_cell.angle_alpha   90.00
_cell.angle_beta   90.00
_cell.angle_gamma   90.00
#
_symmetry.space_group_name_H-M   'P 1'
#
loop_
_entity.id
_entity.type
_entity.pdbx_description
1 polymer ?
#
loop_
_entity_poly.entity_id
_entity_poly.type
_entity_poly.pdbx_seq_one_letter_code
_entity_poly.pdbx_strand_id
1 'polypeptide(L)'
;MKLSILSVLIATVSAAGRLNGINYNPKRADGTCGNVDNIKQDLQVLGAFTDTLRIYSAIDCAQGEAVLRAMEGTSWKLHFGTWVDSNDATYEAEKAEIKRLSTVFNFNNNVKSVIVGSEPVYRREQTTAQVADKVKQMKAVLQSAGLASMPVTAADTYNVIDANIVNAVDFVMLHAFPYWEGVSIESATDKMFEHVNQITSIANGKTVMVGETGWPSAGTNFGAAVANVNNAQQYIQEFTCRASSSNLDYIWFSAIDASYLNSSGSANVEASWGVIGSDYKTPKFFNGAWFTCGAAPISPSSSSPVSSAPATSAPATSAPATSAPATSAPATSAPATSAPATSAPATSAPATSAPATSAPATSAPVITTNTSVYNSPAPTTASRSKRRKCIS
;
A
#
# COMPACT_ATOMS: atom_id res chain seq x y z
N MET A 1 17.41 52.29 -32.25
CA MET A 1 16.78 51.65 -31.08
C MET A 1 16.92 50.14 -31.25
N LYS A 2 17.95 49.53 -30.64
CA LYS A 2 18.15 48.07 -30.67
C LYS A 2 17.61 47.51 -29.36
N LEU A 3 16.52 46.75 -29.44
CA LEU A 3 15.91 46.08 -28.30
C LEU A 3 16.69 44.77 -28.06
N SER A 4 17.54 44.73 -27.03
CA SER A 4 18.12 43.47 -26.56
C SER A 4 17.09 42.75 -25.69
N ILE A 5 16.61 41.61 -26.18
CA ILE A 5 15.80 40.66 -25.41
C ILE A 5 16.77 39.90 -24.51
N LEU A 6 16.76 40.22 -23.22
CA LEU A 6 17.51 39.48 -22.20
C LEU A 6 16.71 38.21 -21.87
N SER A 7 17.05 37.09 -22.53
CA SER A 7 16.55 35.78 -22.15
C SER A 7 17.16 35.37 -20.81
N VAL A 8 16.39 35.54 -19.73
CA VAL A 8 16.73 34.96 -18.43
C VAL A 8 16.44 33.46 -18.51
N LEU A 9 17.49 32.65 -18.69
CA LEU A 9 17.42 31.23 -18.34
C LEU A 9 17.28 31.15 -16.81
N ILE A 10 16.06 30.94 -16.34
CA ILE A 10 15.85 30.43 -14.98
C ILE A 10 16.28 28.97 -15.01
N ALA A 11 17.52 28.70 -14.62
CA ALA A 11 17.91 27.35 -14.25
C ALA A 11 17.09 26.97 -13.01
N THR A 12 16.04 26.17 -13.20
CA THR A 12 15.38 25.49 -12.10
C THR A 12 16.40 24.58 -11.46
N VAL A 13 16.92 24.97 -10.29
CA VAL A 13 17.64 24.06 -9.41
C VAL A 13 16.63 22.97 -9.05
N SER A 14 16.74 21.79 -9.65
CA SER A 14 15.94 20.63 -9.27
C SER A 14 16.12 20.41 -7.77
N ALA A 15 15.02 20.44 -7.02
CA ALA A 15 14.98 20.04 -5.61
C ALA A 15 15.12 18.51 -5.47
N ALA A 16 16.12 17.92 -6.13
CA ALA A 16 16.47 16.51 -6.01
C ALA A 16 17.26 16.33 -4.71
N GLY A 17 16.57 16.40 -3.58
CA GLY A 17 17.20 16.21 -2.27
C GLY A 17 16.28 15.65 -1.18
N ARG A 18 14.99 15.48 -1.45
CA ARG A 18 13.99 14.94 -0.51
C ARG A 18 12.94 14.12 -1.24
N LEU A 19 12.38 13.12 -0.57
CA LEU A 19 11.20 12.39 -1.02
C LEU A 19 9.95 13.29 -0.90
N ASN A 20 9.02 13.20 -1.85
CA ASN A 20 7.70 13.87 -1.78
C ASN A 20 6.91 13.48 -0.52
N GLY A 21 7.09 12.24 -0.04
CA GLY A 21 6.60 11.75 1.24
C GLY A 21 7.09 10.32 1.52
N ILE A 22 6.88 9.85 2.75
CA ILE A 22 7.25 8.48 3.15
C ILE A 22 6.17 7.80 3.99
N ASN A 23 5.94 6.52 3.73
CA ASN A 23 5.02 5.69 4.50
C ASN A 23 5.61 5.37 5.87
N TYR A 24 4.86 5.67 6.93
CA TYR A 24 5.30 5.58 8.32
C TYR A 24 4.29 4.82 9.16
N ASN A 25 4.80 3.88 9.95
CA ASN A 25 4.05 3.19 11.00
C ASN A 25 4.81 3.39 12.32
N PRO A 26 4.18 3.93 13.38
CA PRO A 26 4.88 4.21 14.64
C PRO A 26 5.13 2.97 15.49
N LYS A 27 4.71 1.77 15.06
CA LYS A 27 5.02 0.53 15.77
C LYS A 27 6.53 0.37 15.95
N ARG A 28 6.93 -0.08 17.14
CA ARG A 28 8.32 -0.34 17.51
C ARG A 28 8.78 -1.69 16.96
N ALA A 29 10.08 -1.97 17.05
CA ALA A 29 10.70 -3.18 16.49
C ALA A 29 10.07 -4.49 17.01
N ASP A 30 9.51 -4.45 18.22
CA ASP A 30 8.83 -5.55 18.90
C ASP A 30 7.30 -5.60 18.63
N GLY A 31 6.80 -4.68 17.80
CA GLY A 31 5.38 -4.57 17.43
C GLY A 31 4.55 -3.75 18.40
N THR A 32 5.13 -3.25 19.50
CA THR A 32 4.42 -2.37 20.43
C THR A 32 4.11 -1.01 19.80
N CYS A 33 3.05 -0.35 20.24
CA CYS A 33 2.66 0.96 19.74
C CYS A 33 3.65 2.04 20.19
N GLY A 34 4.19 2.82 19.25
CA GLY A 34 5.00 3.99 19.56
C GLY A 34 4.17 5.11 20.17
N ASN A 35 4.76 5.84 21.12
CA ASN A 35 4.15 7.01 21.73
C ASN A 35 4.61 8.33 21.06
N VAL A 36 4.07 9.45 21.51
CA VAL A 36 4.39 10.80 20.96
C VAL A 36 5.89 11.10 21.00
N ASP A 37 6.59 10.71 22.06
CA ASP A 37 8.04 10.98 22.19
C ASP A 37 8.86 10.12 21.24
N ASN A 38 8.45 8.86 21.02
CA ASN A 38 9.04 8.02 19.99
C ASN A 38 8.85 8.65 18.61
N ILE A 39 7.64 9.10 18.29
CA ILE A 39 7.35 9.72 16.99
C ILE A 39 8.18 11.01 16.80
N LYS A 40 8.31 11.85 17.83
CA LYS A 40 9.17 13.05 17.77
C LYS A 40 10.63 12.72 17.47
N GLN A 41 11.17 11.64 18.05
CA GLN A 41 12.52 11.17 17.75
C GLN A 41 12.62 10.65 16.32
N ASP A 42 11.63 9.88 15.86
CA ASP A 42 11.57 9.38 14.50
C ASP A 42 11.53 10.55 13.48
N LEU A 43 10.74 11.61 13.74
CA LEU A 43 10.69 12.83 12.90
C LEU A 43 12.05 13.55 12.80
N GLN A 44 12.86 13.54 13.85
CA GLN A 44 14.20 14.14 13.80
C GLN A 44 15.12 13.38 12.83
N VAL A 45 15.02 12.05 12.80
CA VAL A 45 15.78 11.20 11.88
C VAL A 45 15.23 11.31 10.46
N LEU A 46 13.91 11.23 10.30
CA LEU A 46 13.24 11.26 9.00
C LEU A 46 13.32 12.63 8.31
N GLY A 47 13.58 13.71 9.04
CA GLY A 47 13.73 15.07 8.51
C GLY A 47 14.86 15.24 7.49
N ALA A 48 15.81 14.30 7.45
CA ALA A 48 16.84 14.22 6.43
C ALA A 48 16.31 13.72 5.06
N PHE A 49 15.18 13.00 5.05
CA PHE A 49 14.62 12.35 3.86
C PHE A 49 13.41 13.10 3.30
N THR A 50 12.55 13.62 4.18
CA THR A 50 11.31 14.31 3.79
C THR A 50 10.82 15.17 4.95
N ASP A 51 9.76 15.93 4.70
CA ASP A 51 8.95 16.61 5.72
C ASP A 51 7.48 16.16 5.65
N THR A 52 7.19 15.08 4.91
CA THR A 52 5.82 14.60 4.67
C THR A 52 5.72 13.11 4.99
N LEU A 53 4.80 12.74 5.89
CA LEU A 53 4.48 11.35 6.21
C LEU A 53 3.16 10.92 5.57
N ARG A 54 2.99 9.61 5.40
CA ARG A 54 1.69 8.93 5.31
C ARG A 54 1.57 7.95 6.46
N ILE A 55 0.40 7.93 7.10
CA ILE A 55 0.01 6.89 8.06
C ILE A 55 -1.17 6.09 7.51
N TYR A 56 -1.42 4.91 8.07
CA TYR A 56 -2.36 3.92 7.53
C TYR A 56 -3.74 3.94 8.16
N SER A 57 -3.84 4.43 9.39
CA SER A 57 -5.04 4.39 10.22
C SER A 57 -5.03 5.58 11.17
N ALA A 58 -6.20 6.07 11.57
CA ALA A 58 -6.33 7.01 12.67
C ALA A 58 -6.33 6.29 14.02
N ILE A 59 -6.89 5.08 14.08
CA ILE A 59 -7.20 4.37 15.33
C ILE A 59 -6.22 3.25 15.70
N ASP A 60 -5.56 2.58 14.73
CA ASP A 60 -4.55 1.55 15.04
C ASP A 60 -3.40 2.20 15.80
N CYS A 61 -3.09 1.65 16.98
CA CYS A 61 -2.16 2.24 17.94
C CYS A 61 -2.45 3.71 18.33
N ALA A 62 -3.68 4.21 18.14
CA ALA A 62 -4.03 5.62 18.27
C ALA A 62 -3.07 6.55 17.50
N GLN A 63 -2.50 6.07 16.40
CA GLN A 63 -1.40 6.74 15.71
C GLN A 63 -1.82 8.09 15.12
N GLY A 64 -3.09 8.27 14.75
CA GLY A 64 -3.60 9.53 14.21
C GLY A 64 -3.38 10.69 15.17
N GLU A 65 -3.81 10.55 16.42
CA GLU A 65 -3.59 11.59 17.44
C GLU A 65 -2.12 11.73 17.80
N ALA A 66 -1.42 10.61 18.00
CA ALA A 66 -0.03 10.63 18.44
C ALA A 66 0.90 11.34 17.42
N VAL A 67 0.66 11.11 16.12
CA VAL A 67 1.41 11.77 15.04
C VAL A 67 1.05 13.25 14.94
N LEU A 68 -0.23 13.62 15.01
CA LEU A 68 -0.62 15.03 14.99
C LEU A 68 0.00 15.81 16.16
N ARG A 69 0.01 15.25 17.37
CA ARG A 69 0.69 15.82 18.54
C ARG A 69 2.20 15.95 18.36
N ALA A 70 2.83 14.96 17.73
CA ALA A 70 4.26 15.02 17.45
C ALA A 70 4.62 16.11 16.41
N MET A 71 3.69 16.44 15.51
CA MET A 71 3.86 17.46 14.48
C MET A 71 3.50 18.89 14.93
N GLU A 72 2.88 19.08 16.11
CA GLU A 72 2.51 20.41 16.62
C GLU A 72 3.72 21.35 16.67
N GLY A 73 3.59 22.53 16.06
CA GLY A 73 4.66 23.52 15.99
C GLY A 73 5.76 23.22 14.96
N THR A 74 5.62 22.17 14.16
CA THR A 74 6.56 21.83 13.08
C THR A 74 5.97 22.12 11.70
N SER A 75 6.82 22.12 10.66
CA SER A 75 6.39 22.22 9.26
C SER A 75 5.98 20.89 8.64
N TRP A 76 6.02 19.79 9.40
CA TRP A 76 5.71 18.46 8.89
C TRP A 76 4.30 18.37 8.33
N LYS A 77 4.15 17.54 7.31
CA LYS A 77 2.89 17.29 6.62
C LYS A 77 2.49 15.83 6.72
N LEU A 78 1.19 15.58 6.61
CA LEU A 78 0.58 14.28 6.77
C LEU A 78 -0.44 14.00 5.67
N HIS A 79 -0.23 12.92 4.94
CA HIS A 79 -1.28 12.20 4.24
C HIS A 79 -1.95 11.24 5.22
N PHE A 80 -3.16 11.58 5.66
CA PHE A 80 -3.83 10.92 6.76
C PHE A 80 -4.65 9.72 6.24
N GLY A 81 -4.10 8.52 6.33
CA GLY A 81 -4.81 7.30 5.99
C GLY A 81 -5.82 6.84 7.04
N THR A 82 -6.89 6.23 6.54
CA THR A 82 -7.89 5.51 7.31
C THR A 82 -7.93 4.07 6.80
N TRP A 83 -8.09 3.11 7.71
CA TRP A 83 -8.20 1.71 7.34
C TRP A 83 -9.62 1.37 6.88
N VAL A 84 -9.71 0.51 5.88
CA VAL A 84 -10.97 -0.07 5.40
C VAL A 84 -10.72 -1.56 5.24
N ASP A 85 -11.50 -2.37 5.97
CA ASP A 85 -11.49 -3.83 5.88
C ASP A 85 -12.89 -4.34 5.47
N SER A 86 -13.15 -5.63 5.68
CA SER A 86 -14.46 -6.25 5.38
C SER A 86 -15.58 -5.83 6.35
N ASN A 87 -15.24 -5.24 7.49
CA ASN A 87 -16.16 -4.81 8.52
C ASN A 87 -16.33 -3.28 8.48
N ASP A 88 -17.48 -2.82 8.00
CA ASP A 88 -17.77 -1.39 7.91
C ASP A 88 -17.71 -0.66 9.28
N ALA A 89 -17.86 -1.37 10.40
CA ALA A 89 -17.66 -0.78 11.72
C ALA A 89 -16.24 -0.24 11.95
N THR A 90 -15.22 -0.86 11.34
CA THR A 90 -13.84 -0.37 11.36
C THR A 90 -13.77 1.00 10.68
N TYR A 91 -14.33 1.11 9.48
CA TYR A 91 -14.34 2.38 8.74
C TYR A 91 -15.17 3.46 9.43
N GLU A 92 -16.30 3.10 10.05
CA GLU A 92 -17.09 4.05 10.84
C GLU A 92 -16.29 4.60 12.03
N ALA A 93 -15.51 3.77 12.71
CA ALA A 93 -14.63 4.21 13.80
C ALA A 93 -13.51 5.12 13.31
N GLU A 94 -12.86 4.78 12.18
CA GLU A 94 -11.83 5.62 11.54
C GLU A 94 -12.38 6.99 11.15
N LYS A 95 -13.54 7.03 10.50
CA LYS A 95 -14.23 8.26 10.09
C LYS A 95 -14.66 9.12 11.28
N ALA A 96 -15.17 8.49 12.35
CA ALA A 96 -15.50 9.17 13.59
C ALA A 96 -14.26 9.79 14.25
N GLU A 97 -13.13 9.09 14.20
CA GLU A 97 -11.87 9.58 14.75
C GLU A 97 -11.30 10.75 13.94
N ILE A 98 -11.33 10.70 12.60
CA ILE A 98 -10.98 11.85 11.75
C ILE A 98 -11.82 13.08 12.12
N LYS A 99 -13.14 12.90 12.30
CA LYS A 99 -14.03 13.97 12.73
C LYS A 99 -13.64 14.52 14.09
N ARG A 100 -13.38 13.65 15.09
CA ARG A 100 -12.96 14.07 16.43
C ARG A 100 -11.63 14.82 16.39
N LEU A 101 -10.63 14.31 15.68
CA LEU A 101 -9.32 14.94 15.58
C LEU A 101 -9.39 16.30 14.88
N SER A 102 -10.29 16.49 13.92
CA SER A 102 -10.51 17.79 13.28
C SER A 102 -11.04 18.88 14.22
N THR A 103 -11.61 18.52 15.38
CA THR A 103 -12.02 19.50 16.40
C THR A 103 -10.91 19.83 17.40
N VAL A 104 -9.87 18.98 17.48
CA VAL A 104 -8.72 19.14 18.38
C VAL A 104 -7.55 19.81 17.67
N PHE A 105 -7.33 19.46 16.40
CA PHE A 105 -6.21 19.94 15.60
C PHE A 105 -6.70 20.72 14.37
N ASN A 106 -6.01 21.80 14.03
CA ASN A 106 -6.25 22.49 12.77
C ASN A 106 -5.59 21.71 11.62
N PHE A 107 -6.39 20.91 10.92
CA PHE A 107 -5.90 20.07 9.82
C PHE A 107 -5.24 20.89 8.70
N ASN A 108 -5.61 22.16 8.49
CA ASN A 108 -4.98 23.00 7.47
C ASN A 108 -3.49 23.27 7.75
N ASN A 109 -3.02 23.08 8.98
CA ASN A 109 -1.60 23.29 9.33
C ASN A 109 -0.72 22.12 8.88
N ASN A 110 -1.16 20.87 9.10
CA ASN A 110 -0.29 19.71 8.94
C ASN A 110 -0.88 18.61 8.04
N VAL A 111 -2.18 18.57 7.74
CA VAL A 111 -2.78 17.52 6.90
C VAL A 111 -2.85 17.98 5.43
N LYS A 112 -2.30 17.17 4.51
CA LYS A 112 -2.32 17.42 3.06
C LYS A 112 -3.50 16.75 2.36
N SER A 113 -3.90 15.57 2.82
CA SER A 113 -5.04 14.83 2.28
C SER A 113 -5.52 13.77 3.25
N VAL A 114 -6.72 13.25 3.04
CA VAL A 114 -7.24 12.05 3.69
C VAL A 114 -7.29 10.90 2.68
N ILE A 115 -6.82 9.72 3.07
CA ILE A 115 -6.79 8.52 2.22
C ILE A 115 -7.76 7.50 2.79
N VAL A 116 -8.77 7.11 2.01
CA VAL A 116 -9.82 6.16 2.38
C VAL A 116 -9.41 4.76 1.95
N GLY A 117 -8.92 3.98 2.91
CA GLY A 117 -8.43 2.62 2.67
C GLY A 117 -7.02 2.58 2.11
N SER A 118 -6.41 1.42 2.29
CA SER A 118 -5.18 1.00 1.63
C SER A 118 -5.47 -0.39 1.12
N GLU A 119 -5.59 -0.60 -0.19
CA GLU A 119 -5.82 -1.91 -0.83
C GLU A 119 -7.05 -2.74 -0.42
N PRO A 120 -8.20 -2.15 -0.02
CA PRO A 120 -9.37 -2.94 0.37
C PRO A 120 -9.97 -3.76 -0.79
N VAL A 121 -9.82 -3.31 -2.04
CA VAL A 121 -10.33 -4.04 -3.22
C VAL A 121 -9.37 -5.15 -3.61
N TYR A 122 -8.06 -4.89 -3.64
CA TYR A 122 -7.05 -5.92 -3.88
C TYR A 122 -7.14 -7.06 -2.85
N ARG A 123 -7.36 -6.73 -1.57
CA ARG A 123 -7.59 -7.71 -0.50
C ARG A 123 -8.94 -8.42 -0.57
N ARG A 124 -9.81 -8.07 -1.53
CA ARG A 124 -11.16 -8.65 -1.72
C ARG A 124 -12.09 -8.42 -0.53
N GLU A 125 -11.85 -7.36 0.22
CA GLU A 125 -12.65 -6.99 1.40
C GLU A 125 -13.80 -6.05 1.04
N GLN A 126 -13.63 -5.26 -0.03
CA GLN A 126 -14.62 -4.34 -0.55
C GLN A 126 -14.61 -4.34 -2.09
N THR A 127 -15.70 -3.89 -2.69
CA THR A 127 -15.78 -3.57 -4.13
C THR A 127 -15.37 -2.12 -4.39
N THR A 128 -15.01 -1.80 -5.64
CA THR A 128 -14.68 -0.41 -6.05
C THR A 128 -15.84 0.55 -5.80
N ALA A 129 -17.09 0.11 -5.99
CA ALA A 129 -18.29 0.90 -5.69
C ALA A 129 -18.45 1.19 -4.18
N GLN A 130 -18.16 0.22 -3.31
CA GLN A 130 -18.22 0.43 -1.86
C GLN A 130 -17.13 1.39 -1.37
N VAL A 131 -15.92 1.29 -1.91
CA VAL A 131 -14.83 2.24 -1.59
C VAL A 131 -15.18 3.64 -2.10
N ALA A 132 -15.72 3.76 -3.31
CA ALA A 132 -16.21 5.03 -3.85
C ALA A 132 -17.29 5.68 -2.97
N ASP A 133 -18.20 4.89 -2.40
CA ASP A 133 -19.18 5.39 -1.44
C ASP A 133 -18.52 5.88 -0.15
N LYS A 134 -17.58 5.11 0.42
CA LYS A 134 -16.82 5.51 1.60
C LYS A 134 -16.06 6.82 1.36
N VAL A 135 -15.44 7.03 0.21
CA VAL A 135 -14.82 8.33 -0.17
C VAL A 135 -15.83 9.48 -0.10
N LYS A 136 -17.05 9.30 -0.63
CA LYS A 136 -18.10 10.33 -0.55
C LYS A 136 -18.50 10.62 0.90
N GLN A 137 -18.60 9.59 1.74
CA GLN A 137 -18.89 9.76 3.16
C GLN A 137 -17.80 10.54 3.90
N MET A 138 -16.52 10.27 3.61
CA MET A 138 -15.40 11.02 4.20
C MET A 138 -15.44 12.50 3.78
N LYS A 139 -15.67 12.77 2.49
CA LYS A 139 -15.85 14.13 1.98
C LYS A 139 -16.97 14.88 2.69
N ALA A 140 -18.12 14.22 2.92
CA ALA A 140 -19.24 14.81 3.65
C ALA A 140 -18.88 15.12 5.12
N VAL A 141 -18.12 14.23 5.78
CA VAL A 141 -17.63 14.45 7.15
C VAL A 141 -16.69 15.65 7.20
N LEU A 142 -15.70 15.72 6.31
CA LEU A 142 -14.76 16.83 6.24
C LEU A 142 -15.47 18.15 5.91
N GLN A 143 -16.43 18.14 4.99
CA GLN A 143 -17.26 19.30 4.70
C GLN A 143 -18.01 19.78 5.95
N SER A 144 -18.63 18.86 6.71
CA SER A 144 -19.34 19.20 7.96
C SER A 144 -18.42 19.75 9.06
N ALA A 145 -17.13 19.44 8.98
CA ALA A 145 -16.08 19.93 9.87
C ALA A 145 -15.42 21.24 9.38
N GLY A 146 -15.93 21.87 8.30
CA GLY A 146 -15.35 23.09 7.74
C GLY A 146 -14.07 22.86 6.90
N LEU A 147 -13.81 21.61 6.50
CA LEU A 147 -12.63 21.17 5.73
C LEU A 147 -13.02 20.76 4.30
N ALA A 148 -13.97 21.46 3.68
CA ALA A 148 -14.51 21.10 2.36
C ALA A 148 -13.44 21.11 1.24
N SER A 149 -12.33 21.81 1.42
CA SER A 149 -11.20 21.85 0.48
C SER A 149 -10.14 20.78 0.73
N MET A 150 -10.28 19.96 1.78
CA MET A 150 -9.31 18.90 2.09
C MET A 150 -9.40 17.79 1.03
N PRO A 151 -8.33 17.52 0.26
CA PRO A 151 -8.36 16.48 -0.76
C PRO A 151 -8.58 15.10 -0.15
N VAL A 152 -9.45 14.31 -0.77
CA VAL A 152 -9.73 12.92 -0.40
C VAL A 152 -9.46 12.00 -1.57
N THR A 153 -8.70 10.93 -1.31
CA THR A 153 -8.46 9.85 -2.27
C THR A 153 -8.76 8.49 -1.63
N ALA A 154 -8.62 7.42 -2.42
CA ALA A 154 -8.56 6.04 -1.98
C ALA A 154 -7.33 5.40 -2.63
N ALA A 155 -6.62 4.56 -1.89
CA ALA A 155 -5.39 3.94 -2.36
C ALA A 155 -5.59 2.44 -2.58
N ASP A 156 -5.28 1.95 -3.78
CA ASP A 156 -5.35 0.53 -4.11
C ASP A 156 -4.32 0.18 -5.20
N THR A 157 -4.17 -1.12 -5.48
CA THR A 157 -3.27 -1.61 -6.53
C THR A 157 -3.74 -1.14 -7.91
N TYR A 158 -2.79 -0.84 -8.80
CA TYR A 158 -3.08 -0.31 -10.14
C TYR A 158 -4.11 -1.17 -10.94
N ASN A 159 -4.14 -2.48 -10.72
CA ASN A 159 -4.95 -3.43 -11.47
C ASN A 159 -6.42 -3.50 -11.02
N VAL A 160 -6.80 -2.85 -9.93
CA VAL A 160 -8.21 -2.81 -9.46
C VAL A 160 -8.83 -1.42 -9.50
N ILE A 161 -8.04 -0.38 -9.80
CA ILE A 161 -8.56 0.99 -9.94
C ILE A 161 -9.38 1.08 -11.22
N ASP A 162 -10.67 1.39 -11.07
CA ASP A 162 -11.63 1.54 -12.15
C ASP A 162 -12.33 2.92 -12.14
N ALA A 163 -13.32 3.10 -13.01
CA ALA A 163 -14.10 4.33 -13.10
C ALA A 163 -14.86 4.68 -11.80
N ASN A 164 -15.24 3.72 -10.96
CA ASN A 164 -15.92 4.02 -9.69
C ASN A 164 -14.97 4.77 -8.75
N ILE A 165 -13.74 4.26 -8.60
CA ILE A 165 -12.70 4.91 -7.80
C ILE A 165 -12.32 6.25 -8.40
N VAL A 166 -11.96 6.27 -9.69
CA VAL A 166 -11.51 7.50 -10.38
C VAL A 166 -12.55 8.60 -10.25
N ASN A 167 -13.84 8.31 -10.42
CA ASN A 167 -14.88 9.34 -10.35
C ASN A 167 -15.09 9.88 -8.92
N ALA A 168 -14.89 9.08 -7.88
CA ALA A 168 -15.16 9.47 -6.50
C ALA A 168 -14.05 10.31 -5.85
N VAL A 169 -12.78 10.05 -6.18
CA VAL A 169 -11.60 10.68 -5.54
C VAL A 169 -11.28 12.07 -6.10
N ASP A 170 -10.55 12.91 -5.37
CA ASP A 170 -10.06 14.21 -5.86
C ASP A 170 -8.79 14.08 -6.73
N PHE A 171 -7.98 13.07 -6.44
CA PHE A 171 -6.81 12.65 -7.22
C PHE A 171 -6.68 11.13 -7.12
N VAL A 172 -6.07 10.49 -8.12
CA VAL A 172 -5.96 9.02 -8.17
C VAL A 172 -4.67 8.58 -7.49
N MET A 173 -4.76 7.67 -6.52
CA MET A 173 -3.59 7.12 -5.83
C MET A 173 -3.46 5.62 -6.16
N LEU A 174 -2.35 5.23 -6.79
CA LEU A 174 -2.05 3.83 -7.09
C LEU A 174 -0.93 3.27 -6.21
N HIS A 175 -1.01 1.98 -5.92
CA HIS A 175 0.10 1.19 -5.41
C HIS A 175 0.63 0.27 -6.50
N ALA A 176 1.96 0.16 -6.59
CA ALA A 176 2.62 -0.80 -7.44
C ALA A 176 4.02 -1.12 -6.93
N PHE A 177 4.34 -2.41 -6.95
CA PHE A 177 5.62 -2.94 -6.50
C PHE A 177 6.16 -3.89 -7.57
N PRO A 178 7.05 -3.43 -8.45
CA PRO A 178 7.67 -4.28 -9.46
C PRO A 178 8.31 -5.54 -8.85
N TYR A 179 8.81 -5.45 -7.61
CA TYR A 179 9.29 -6.59 -6.84
C TYR A 179 8.30 -7.78 -6.83
N TRP A 180 7.02 -7.51 -6.53
CA TRP A 180 5.97 -8.54 -6.47
C TRP A 180 5.47 -9.01 -7.83
N GLU A 181 5.92 -8.37 -8.90
CA GLU A 181 5.70 -8.80 -10.29
C GLU A 181 6.87 -9.66 -10.81
N GLY A 182 7.90 -9.85 -9.98
CA GLY A 182 9.03 -10.71 -10.25
C GLY A 182 9.95 -10.21 -11.35
N VAL A 183 9.93 -8.91 -11.64
CA VAL A 183 10.83 -8.29 -12.63
C VAL A 183 12.22 -8.07 -12.02
N SER A 184 13.25 -8.06 -12.86
CA SER A 184 14.61 -7.75 -12.41
C SER A 184 14.75 -6.28 -12.05
N ILE A 185 15.80 -5.94 -11.29
CA ILE A 185 16.06 -4.55 -10.87
C ILE A 185 16.22 -3.61 -12.07
N GLU A 186 16.83 -4.09 -13.16
CA GLU A 186 17.05 -3.32 -14.39
C GLU A 186 15.76 -2.96 -15.11
N SER A 187 14.66 -3.69 -14.88
CA SER A 187 13.36 -3.45 -15.52
C SER A 187 12.33 -2.83 -14.56
N ALA A 188 12.66 -2.71 -13.28
CA ALA A 188 11.72 -2.34 -12.22
C ALA A 188 11.15 -0.93 -12.42
N THR A 189 12.00 0.04 -12.70
CA THR A 189 11.59 1.44 -12.89
C THR A 189 10.72 1.62 -14.14
N ASP A 190 11.01 0.88 -15.22
CA ASP A 190 10.17 0.86 -16.42
C ASP A 190 8.80 0.26 -16.12
N LYS A 191 8.77 -0.87 -15.39
CA LYS A 191 7.52 -1.54 -15.02
C LYS A 191 6.63 -0.66 -14.14
N MET A 192 7.21 0.04 -13.16
CA MET A 192 6.48 0.99 -12.33
C MET A 192 5.82 2.09 -13.18
N PHE A 193 6.53 2.65 -14.17
CA PHE A 193 6.00 3.72 -15.01
C PHE A 193 5.00 3.24 -16.07
N GLU A 194 5.05 1.96 -16.47
CA GLU A 194 3.97 1.33 -17.23
C GLU A 194 2.63 1.44 -16.47
N HIS A 195 2.63 1.11 -15.18
CA HIS A 195 1.44 1.19 -14.33
C HIS A 195 0.97 2.63 -14.10
N VAL A 196 1.91 3.57 -13.91
CA VAL A 196 1.59 5.01 -13.82
C VAL A 196 0.90 5.47 -15.10
N ASN A 197 1.40 5.09 -16.27
CA ASN A 197 0.81 5.45 -17.56
C ASN A 197 -0.56 4.81 -17.76
N GLN A 198 -0.73 3.55 -17.36
CA GLN A 198 -2.02 2.87 -17.37
C GLN A 198 -3.06 3.65 -16.56
N ILE A 199 -2.74 4.00 -15.31
CA ILE A 199 -3.66 4.76 -14.45
C ILE A 199 -3.90 6.17 -14.99
N THR A 200 -2.87 6.84 -15.50
CA THR A 200 -2.99 8.17 -16.11
C THR A 200 -3.97 8.17 -17.28
N SER A 201 -3.99 7.10 -18.09
CA SER A 201 -4.90 6.98 -19.24
C SER A 201 -6.38 6.93 -18.85
N ILE A 202 -6.70 6.49 -17.62
CA ILE A 202 -8.07 6.38 -17.10
C ILE A 202 -8.41 7.44 -16.06
N ALA A 203 -7.46 8.29 -15.65
CA ALA A 203 -7.61 9.25 -14.55
C ALA A 203 -8.53 10.45 -14.88
N ASN A 204 -9.01 10.58 -16.12
CA ASN A 204 -9.89 11.66 -16.58
C ASN A 204 -9.36 13.07 -16.25
N GLY A 205 -8.05 13.28 -16.43
CA GLY A 205 -7.37 14.56 -16.17
C GLY A 205 -7.09 14.85 -14.70
N LYS A 206 -7.47 13.96 -13.77
CA LYS A 206 -7.08 14.09 -12.35
C LYS A 206 -5.59 13.78 -12.19
N THR A 207 -4.95 14.43 -11.21
CA THR A 207 -3.59 14.10 -10.81
C THR A 207 -3.48 12.63 -10.43
N VAL A 208 -2.41 11.97 -10.89
CA VAL A 208 -2.04 10.62 -10.48
C VAL A 208 -0.86 10.69 -9.53
N MET A 209 -0.95 9.96 -8.44
CA MET A 209 0.06 9.88 -7.40
C MET A 209 0.35 8.43 -7.06
N VAL A 210 1.62 8.10 -6.83
CA VAL A 210 2.00 6.77 -6.32
C VAL A 210 1.90 6.78 -4.80
N GLY A 211 0.97 6.01 -4.23
CA GLY A 211 0.81 5.90 -2.77
C GLY A 211 1.86 5.00 -2.12
N GLU A 212 2.28 3.96 -2.85
CA GLU A 212 3.30 3.02 -2.41
C GLU A 212 4.08 2.44 -3.59
N THR A 213 5.39 2.45 -3.42
CA THR A 213 6.35 1.62 -4.15
C THR A 213 7.63 1.52 -3.34
N GLY A 214 8.40 0.47 -3.55
CA GLY A 214 9.65 0.23 -2.85
C GLY A 214 10.36 -1.02 -3.35
N TRP A 215 11.45 -1.39 -2.70
CA TRP A 215 12.17 -2.65 -2.94
C TRP A 215 12.83 -3.15 -1.64
N PRO A 216 12.71 -4.44 -1.29
CA PRO A 216 13.21 -4.94 -0.02
C PRO A 216 14.73 -5.11 -0.05
N SER A 217 15.40 -4.73 1.04
CA SER A 217 16.86 -4.80 1.14
C SER A 217 17.38 -6.16 1.62
N ALA A 218 16.49 -7.07 2.02
CA ALA A 218 16.80 -8.42 2.50
C ALA A 218 15.53 -9.28 2.42
N GLY A 219 15.71 -10.60 2.53
CA GLY A 219 14.62 -11.58 2.47
C GLY A 219 14.72 -12.51 1.25
N THR A 220 13.67 -13.29 1.01
CA THR A 220 13.55 -14.19 -0.14
C THR A 220 13.25 -13.43 -1.42
N ASN A 221 13.98 -13.74 -2.50
CA ASN A 221 13.70 -13.27 -3.86
C ASN A 221 12.31 -13.69 -4.36
N PHE A 222 11.76 -12.93 -5.31
CA PHE A 222 10.51 -13.25 -6.00
C PHE A 222 10.73 -13.25 -7.53
N GLY A 223 10.70 -14.41 -8.18
CA GLY A 223 11.05 -14.49 -9.61
C GLY A 223 12.47 -13.95 -9.88
N ALA A 224 12.60 -12.99 -10.79
CA ALA A 224 13.87 -12.29 -11.06
C ALA A 224 14.15 -11.12 -10.10
N ALA A 225 13.21 -10.78 -9.22
CA ALA A 225 13.37 -9.71 -8.24
C ALA A 225 14.22 -10.18 -7.06
N VAL A 226 15.47 -9.71 -6.98
CA VAL A 226 16.41 -10.07 -5.92
C VAL A 226 16.36 -9.04 -4.78
N ALA A 227 16.08 -9.51 -3.55
CA ALA A 227 16.03 -8.69 -2.35
C ALA A 227 17.44 -8.49 -1.75
N ASN A 228 18.02 -7.31 -1.93
CA ASN A 228 19.31 -6.94 -1.35
C ASN A 228 19.46 -5.41 -1.28
N VAL A 229 20.43 -4.92 -0.49
CA VAL A 229 20.69 -3.49 -0.28
C VAL A 229 21.02 -2.75 -1.58
N ASN A 230 21.81 -3.36 -2.48
CA ASN A 230 22.23 -2.72 -3.74
C ASN A 230 21.03 -2.47 -4.67
N ASN A 231 20.15 -3.47 -4.82
CA ASN A 231 18.95 -3.35 -5.64
C ASN A 231 17.95 -2.38 -5.03
N ALA A 232 17.78 -2.40 -3.70
CA ALA A 232 16.93 -1.43 -3.02
C ALA A 232 17.42 0.02 -3.21
N GLN A 233 18.74 0.22 -3.11
CA GLN A 233 19.38 1.51 -3.39
C GLN A 233 19.22 1.92 -4.86
N GLN A 234 19.43 1.01 -5.80
CA GLN A 234 19.25 1.29 -7.22
C GLN A 234 17.80 1.69 -7.53
N TYR A 235 16.82 0.97 -6.98
CA TYR A 235 15.41 1.24 -7.25
C TYR A 235 14.99 2.61 -6.73
N ILE A 236 15.34 2.98 -5.49
CA ILE A 236 14.99 4.31 -4.96
C ILE A 236 15.65 5.42 -5.78
N GLN A 237 16.90 5.25 -6.20
CA GLN A 237 17.60 6.24 -7.02
C GLN A 237 16.92 6.43 -8.38
N GLU A 238 16.71 5.34 -9.12
CA GLU A 238 16.13 5.41 -10.46
C GLU A 238 14.67 5.90 -10.45
N PHE A 239 13.86 5.36 -9.52
CA PHE A 239 12.47 5.75 -9.38
C PHE A 239 12.33 7.24 -9.04
N THR A 240 13.05 7.72 -8.03
CA THR A 240 12.94 9.12 -7.59
C THR A 240 13.44 10.09 -8.66
N CYS A 241 14.48 9.72 -9.41
CA CYS A 241 14.95 10.52 -10.54
C CYS A 241 13.95 10.60 -11.67
N ARG A 242 13.34 9.47 -12.06
CA ARG A 242 12.30 9.47 -13.10
C ARG A 242 11.02 10.16 -12.63
N ALA A 243 10.66 10.02 -11.35
CA ALA A 243 9.51 10.72 -10.77
C ALA A 243 9.72 12.24 -10.81
N SER A 244 10.91 12.72 -10.44
CA SER A 244 11.28 14.14 -10.52
C SER A 244 11.23 14.66 -11.96
N SER A 245 11.83 13.94 -12.93
CA SER A 245 11.83 14.37 -14.33
C SER A 245 10.45 14.35 -14.99
N SER A 246 9.53 13.52 -14.47
CA SER A 246 8.17 13.36 -15.00
C SER A 246 7.13 14.15 -14.19
N ASN A 247 7.54 14.91 -13.18
CA ASN A 247 6.66 15.63 -12.26
C ASN A 247 5.58 14.72 -11.63
N LEU A 248 5.98 13.50 -11.24
CA LEU A 248 5.12 12.51 -10.59
C LEU A 248 5.20 12.66 -9.07
N ASP A 249 4.06 12.87 -8.42
CA ASP A 249 3.96 12.81 -6.96
C ASP A 249 3.97 11.36 -6.46
N TYR A 250 4.64 11.12 -5.33
CA TYR A 250 4.71 9.79 -4.72
C TYR A 250 4.87 9.82 -3.20
N ILE A 251 4.62 8.68 -2.56
CA ILE A 251 4.99 8.39 -1.17
C ILE A 251 5.79 7.08 -1.18
N TRP A 252 7.03 7.13 -0.70
CA TRP A 252 7.94 5.98 -0.71
C TRP A 252 7.55 4.95 0.35
N PHE A 253 7.63 3.65 0.02
CA PHE A 253 7.47 2.55 0.97
C PHE A 253 8.84 1.91 1.30
N SER A 254 9.35 2.01 2.53
CA SER A 254 8.79 2.71 3.70
C SER A 254 9.86 3.39 4.57
N ALA A 255 9.44 4.03 5.66
CA ALA A 255 10.33 4.78 6.55
C ALA A 255 11.33 3.89 7.29
N ILE A 256 10.83 2.88 8.01
CA ILE A 256 11.60 2.09 8.97
C ILE A 256 11.28 0.61 8.75
N ASP A 257 12.31 -0.23 8.84
CA ASP A 257 12.17 -1.68 8.80
C ASP A 257 11.25 -2.20 9.92
N ALA A 258 10.21 -2.94 9.52
CA ALA A 258 9.17 -3.48 10.40
C ALA A 258 9.55 -4.86 10.94
N SER A 259 10.58 -4.94 11.78
CA SER A 259 11.13 -6.23 12.27
C SER A 259 10.11 -7.15 12.96
N TYR A 260 9.03 -6.58 13.51
CA TYR A 260 7.93 -7.35 14.11
C TYR A 260 7.15 -8.22 13.11
N LEU A 261 7.32 -8.00 11.80
CA LEU A 261 6.74 -8.83 10.74
C LEU A 261 7.58 -10.09 10.44
N ASN A 262 8.75 -10.24 11.05
CA ASN A 262 9.50 -11.49 11.01
C ASN A 262 8.91 -12.50 12.00
N SER A 263 7.84 -13.18 11.60
CA SER A 263 7.35 -14.36 12.31
C SER A 263 8.12 -15.61 11.87
N SER A 264 8.84 -16.23 12.82
CA SER A 264 9.34 -17.61 12.73
C SER A 264 10.49 -17.90 11.73
N GLY A 265 11.50 -17.02 11.64
CA GLY A 265 12.80 -17.38 11.06
C GLY A 265 12.85 -17.66 9.55
N SER A 266 11.75 -17.44 8.82
CA SER A 266 11.75 -17.37 7.36
C SER A 266 12.31 -16.01 6.92
N ALA A 267 13.04 -15.98 5.81
CA ALA A 267 13.61 -14.75 5.25
C ALA A 267 12.49 -13.87 4.66
N ASN A 268 11.65 -13.29 5.52
CA ASN A 268 10.51 -12.49 5.12
C ASN A 268 10.97 -11.09 4.65
N VAL A 269 10.63 -10.73 3.42
CA VAL A 269 10.94 -9.41 2.87
C VAL A 269 10.17 -8.29 3.57
N GLU A 270 9.01 -8.60 4.18
CA GLU A 270 8.14 -7.60 4.81
C GLU A 270 8.80 -6.81 5.95
N ALA A 271 9.83 -7.37 6.56
CA ALA A 271 10.59 -6.67 7.61
C ALA A 271 11.67 -5.72 7.08
N SER A 272 11.90 -5.64 5.77
CA SER A 272 13.15 -5.09 5.18
C SER A 272 12.94 -3.98 4.12
N TRP A 273 11.80 -3.29 4.13
CA TRP A 273 11.45 -2.24 3.15
C TRP A 273 11.87 -0.81 3.54
N GLY A 274 12.29 -0.60 4.78
CA GLY A 274 12.62 0.71 5.33
C GLY A 274 13.85 1.33 4.65
N VAL A 275 13.87 2.66 4.57
CA VAL A 275 15.10 3.44 4.29
C VAL A 275 15.99 3.56 5.54
N ILE A 276 15.38 3.45 6.73
CA ILE A 276 16.02 3.32 8.04
C ILE A 276 15.86 1.87 8.53
N GLY A 277 16.89 1.35 9.20
CA GLY A 277 16.84 0.04 9.86
C GLY A 277 15.92 0.02 11.08
N SER A 278 15.68 -1.17 11.66
CA SER A 278 14.78 -1.35 12.81
C SER A 278 15.30 -0.75 14.13
N ASP A 279 16.47 -0.10 14.11
CA ASP A 279 17.02 0.70 15.21
C ASP A 279 16.50 2.14 15.24
N TYR A 280 15.66 2.52 14.26
CA TYR A 280 15.04 3.84 14.10
C TYR A 280 16.04 4.97 13.87
N LYS A 281 17.29 4.64 13.51
CA LYS A 281 18.39 5.61 13.44
C LYS A 281 19.25 5.44 12.20
N THR A 282 19.59 4.21 11.83
CA THR A 282 20.63 3.93 10.84
C THR A 282 20.05 3.88 9.42
N PRO A 283 20.48 4.77 8.50
CA PRO A 283 20.12 4.68 7.09
C PRO A 283 20.73 3.44 6.42
N LYS A 284 19.99 2.82 5.50
CA LYS A 284 20.38 1.52 4.90
C LYS A 284 21.19 1.58 3.61
N PHE A 285 21.05 2.64 2.82
CA PHE A 285 21.79 2.80 1.55
C PHE A 285 23.11 3.57 1.76
N PHE A 286 24.09 3.40 0.88
CA PHE A 286 25.44 3.93 1.12
C PHE A 286 25.64 5.40 0.68
N ASN A 287 26.51 6.12 1.40
CA ASN A 287 27.27 7.28 0.93
C ASN A 287 26.54 8.57 0.52
N GLY A 288 25.37 8.90 1.08
CA GLY A 288 24.83 10.25 0.79
C GLY A 288 24.22 10.39 -0.61
N ALA A 289 24.34 9.37 -1.48
CA ALA A 289 23.93 9.39 -2.89
C ALA A 289 22.42 9.14 -3.07
N TRP A 290 21.61 9.63 -2.14
CA TRP A 290 20.20 9.26 -1.97
C TRP A 290 19.28 9.89 -3.02
N PHE A 291 19.77 10.90 -3.77
CA PHE A 291 18.99 11.67 -4.75
C PHE A 291 19.82 12.18 -5.94
N THR A 292 20.99 11.60 -6.20
CA THR A 292 21.85 12.08 -7.30
C THR A 292 21.40 11.51 -8.63
N CYS A 293 20.55 12.26 -9.33
CA CYS A 293 20.18 11.97 -10.70
C CYS A 293 21.36 12.25 -11.62
N GLY A 294 21.99 11.20 -12.15
CA GLY A 294 23.13 11.32 -13.08
C GLY A 294 24.35 10.48 -12.73
N ALA A 295 24.38 9.78 -11.59
CA ALA A 295 25.33 8.68 -11.41
C ALA A 295 24.73 7.43 -12.04
N ALA A 296 25.26 6.99 -13.18
CA ALA A 296 25.00 5.64 -13.67
C ALA A 296 25.30 4.64 -12.54
N PRO A 297 24.53 3.54 -12.38
CA PRO A 297 24.78 2.57 -11.33
C PRO A 297 26.23 2.10 -11.43
N ILE A 298 26.95 2.22 -10.32
CA ILE A 298 28.30 1.71 -10.19
C ILE A 298 28.17 0.19 -10.19
N SER A 299 28.17 -0.44 -11.36
CA SER A 299 28.47 -1.87 -11.41
C SER A 299 29.86 -2.04 -10.81
N PRO A 300 30.04 -2.87 -9.77
CA PRO A 300 31.37 -3.28 -9.38
C PRO A 300 31.90 -4.11 -10.55
N SER A 301 32.73 -3.50 -11.39
CA SER A 301 33.59 -4.25 -12.30
C SER A 301 34.52 -5.06 -11.40
N SER A 302 34.21 -6.34 -11.22
CA SER A 302 35.13 -7.30 -10.65
C SER A 302 36.30 -7.44 -11.63
N SER A 303 37.36 -6.67 -11.40
CA SER A 303 38.65 -6.94 -12.01
C SER A 303 39.23 -8.20 -11.37
N SER A 304 38.76 -9.36 -11.83
CA SER A 304 39.47 -10.62 -11.62
C SER A 304 40.79 -10.55 -12.40
N PRO A 305 41.93 -10.95 -11.81
CA PRO A 305 43.20 -10.96 -12.53
C PRO A 305 43.12 -12.00 -13.65
N VAL A 306 43.34 -11.54 -14.89
CA VAL A 306 43.42 -12.40 -16.06
C VAL A 306 44.71 -13.23 -15.95
N SER A 307 44.55 -14.51 -15.59
CA SER A 307 45.63 -15.48 -15.70
C SER A 307 45.76 -15.90 -17.17
N SER A 308 46.90 -15.61 -17.77
CA SER A 308 47.23 -15.91 -19.15
C SER A 308 47.39 -17.43 -19.37
N ALA A 309 46.44 -18.05 -20.08
CA ALA A 309 46.59 -19.40 -20.62
C ALA A 309 47.26 -19.33 -22.02
N PRO A 310 48.11 -20.30 -22.41
CA PRO A 310 48.83 -20.25 -23.68
C PRO A 310 47.92 -20.63 -24.87
N ALA A 311 48.16 -19.99 -26.01
CA ALA A 311 47.49 -20.26 -27.27
C ALA A 311 47.94 -21.60 -27.87
N THR A 312 46.99 -22.49 -28.16
CA THR A 312 47.17 -23.65 -29.03
C THR A 312 46.45 -23.42 -30.35
N SER A 313 47.23 -23.43 -31.43
CA SER A 313 46.81 -23.29 -32.82
C SER A 313 46.05 -24.53 -33.31
N ALA A 314 44.84 -24.33 -33.82
CA ALA A 314 44.05 -25.36 -34.51
C ALA A 314 44.55 -25.55 -35.97
N PRO A 315 44.63 -26.79 -36.50
CA PRO A 315 44.99 -27.02 -37.90
C PRO A 315 43.80 -26.83 -38.83
N ALA A 316 44.08 -26.26 -40.01
CA ALA A 316 43.13 -26.16 -41.12
C ALA A 316 42.99 -27.52 -41.83
N THR A 317 41.75 -27.92 -42.12
CA THR A 317 41.46 -29.02 -43.05
C THR A 317 40.32 -28.64 -44.00
N SER A 318 40.57 -29.01 -45.25
CA SER A 318 39.94 -28.60 -46.51
C SER A 318 38.59 -29.26 -46.80
N ALA A 319 37.72 -28.50 -47.49
CA ALA A 319 36.43 -28.95 -48.02
C ALA A 319 36.58 -29.87 -49.26
N PRO A 320 35.70 -30.87 -49.44
CA PRO A 320 35.48 -31.51 -50.73
C PRO A 320 34.18 -31.00 -51.41
N ALA A 321 34.23 -30.93 -52.74
CA ALA A 321 33.15 -30.49 -53.62
C ALA A 321 32.20 -31.63 -54.07
N THR A 322 30.91 -31.30 -54.10
CA THR A 322 29.80 -31.69 -55.00
C THR A 322 29.68 -33.10 -55.61
N SER A 323 28.47 -33.68 -55.50
CA SER A 323 27.68 -34.13 -56.65
C SER A 323 26.21 -34.32 -56.26
N ALA A 324 25.28 -33.83 -57.10
CA ALA A 324 23.84 -33.99 -56.96
C ALA A 324 23.36 -35.21 -57.77
N PRO A 325 22.40 -36.00 -57.27
CA PRO A 325 21.56 -36.84 -58.12
C PRO A 325 20.08 -36.43 -58.11
N ALA A 326 19.42 -36.77 -59.21
CA ALA A 326 18.12 -36.33 -59.67
C ALA A 326 16.90 -36.93 -58.94
N THR A 327 15.79 -36.24 -59.15
CA THR A 327 14.39 -36.50 -58.77
C THR A 327 13.81 -37.82 -59.27
N SER A 328 12.95 -38.42 -58.44
CA SER A 328 11.77 -39.19 -58.88
C SER A 328 10.66 -39.13 -57.81
N ALA A 329 9.48 -38.60 -58.18
CA ALA A 329 8.19 -38.81 -57.50
C ALA A 329 7.64 -40.19 -57.94
N PRO A 330 6.79 -40.94 -57.17
CA PRO A 330 5.48 -40.56 -56.62
C PRO A 330 5.25 -41.22 -55.21
N ALA A 331 4.12 -41.25 -54.50
CA ALA A 331 2.70 -41.20 -54.83
C ALA A 331 1.86 -40.66 -53.64
N THR A 332 0.72 -40.11 -54.00
CA THR A 332 -0.41 -39.68 -53.17
C THR A 332 -1.00 -40.79 -52.30
N SER A 333 -1.24 -40.47 -51.03
CA SER A 333 -2.32 -41.05 -50.23
C SER A 333 -2.96 -39.95 -49.38
N ALA A 334 -4.25 -39.73 -49.60
CA ALA A 334 -5.17 -39.01 -48.73
C ALA A 334 -6.36 -39.95 -48.44
N PRO A 335 -7.19 -39.73 -47.41
CA PRO A 335 -6.97 -39.08 -46.11
C PRO A 335 -7.39 -40.01 -44.94
N ALA A 336 -7.04 -39.66 -43.70
CA ALA A 336 -7.78 -40.12 -42.52
C ALA A 336 -8.24 -38.90 -41.72
N THR A 337 -9.45 -38.45 -42.01
CA THR A 337 -10.22 -37.50 -41.20
C THR A 337 -10.57 -38.15 -39.86
N SER A 338 -10.00 -37.66 -38.77
CA SER A 338 -10.51 -37.93 -37.42
C SER A 338 -11.67 -36.97 -37.19
N ALA A 339 -12.90 -37.49 -37.08
CA ALA A 339 -14.05 -36.72 -36.66
C ALA A 339 -13.85 -36.18 -35.23
N PRO A 340 -14.32 -34.96 -34.90
CA PRO A 340 -14.38 -34.51 -33.52
C PRO A 340 -15.32 -35.42 -32.72
N ALA A 341 -14.86 -35.90 -31.56
CA ALA A 341 -15.74 -36.54 -30.60
C ALA A 341 -16.69 -35.49 -30.01
N THR A 342 -17.94 -35.48 -30.49
CA THR A 342 -19.05 -34.79 -29.83
C THR A 342 -19.34 -35.48 -28.50
N SER A 343 -19.00 -34.84 -27.39
CA SER A 343 -19.50 -35.20 -26.07
C SER A 343 -20.94 -34.67 -25.95
N ALA A 344 -21.90 -35.56 -25.74
CA ALA A 344 -23.27 -35.19 -25.44
C ALA A 344 -23.33 -34.45 -24.08
N PRO A 345 -24.18 -33.43 -23.91
CA PRO A 345 -24.44 -32.84 -22.59
C PRO A 345 -25.08 -33.87 -21.67
N ALA A 346 -24.50 -34.07 -20.48
CA ALA A 346 -25.20 -34.77 -19.40
C ALA A 346 -26.32 -33.86 -18.87
N THR A 347 -27.56 -34.13 -19.27
CA THR A 347 -28.75 -33.54 -18.66
C THR A 347 -28.92 -34.09 -17.24
N SER A 348 -28.65 -33.28 -16.23
CA SER A 348 -29.08 -33.54 -14.85
C SER A 348 -30.56 -33.18 -14.74
N ALA A 349 -31.41 -34.14 -14.33
CA ALA A 349 -32.80 -33.87 -14.04
C ALA A 349 -32.93 -32.90 -12.83
N PRO A 350 -33.91 -31.98 -12.82
CA PRO A 350 -34.16 -31.13 -11.65
C PRO A 350 -34.61 -31.99 -10.47
N ALA A 351 -33.96 -31.84 -9.31
CA ALA A 351 -34.48 -32.33 -8.05
C ALA A 351 -35.66 -31.44 -7.63
N THR A 352 -36.88 -31.93 -7.80
CA THR A 352 -38.10 -31.36 -7.23
C THR A 352 -38.16 -31.65 -5.73
N SER A 353 -37.87 -30.66 -4.90
CA SER A 353 -38.27 -30.67 -3.49
C SER A 353 -39.73 -30.22 -3.38
N ALA A 354 -40.58 -31.11 -2.89
CA ALA A 354 -41.99 -30.84 -2.63
C ALA A 354 -42.17 -29.81 -1.50
N PRO A 355 -43.22 -28.97 -1.52
CA PRO A 355 -43.48 -28.00 -0.46
C PRO A 355 -43.91 -28.71 0.82
N ALA A 356 -43.26 -28.40 1.94
CA ALA A 356 -43.74 -28.78 3.26
C ALA A 356 -44.96 -27.91 3.64
N THR A 357 -46.16 -28.45 3.45
CA THR A 357 -47.41 -27.92 4.00
C THR A 357 -47.43 -28.12 5.51
N SER A 358 -47.38 -27.03 6.28
CA SER A 358 -47.72 -27.03 7.70
C SER A 358 -49.19 -26.61 7.83
N ALA A 359 -50.00 -27.48 8.42
CA ALA A 359 -51.43 -27.26 8.67
C ALA A 359 -51.68 -26.12 9.68
N PRO A 360 -52.85 -25.46 9.63
CA PRO A 360 -53.18 -24.35 10.52
C PRO A 360 -53.61 -24.86 11.91
N ALA A 361 -53.07 -24.25 12.97
CA ALA A 361 -53.59 -24.42 14.32
C ALA A 361 -54.61 -23.32 14.62
N THR A 362 -55.87 -23.71 14.64
CA THR A 362 -57.05 -22.91 15.01
C THR A 362 -57.06 -22.62 16.52
N SER A 363 -57.41 -21.39 16.89
CA SER A 363 -57.60 -20.95 18.28
C SER A 363 -59.07 -21.07 18.72
N ALA A 364 -59.34 -21.49 19.97
CA ALA A 364 -60.59 -21.23 20.71
C ALA A 364 -60.37 -21.49 22.24
N PRO A 365 -61.18 -20.94 23.16
CA PRO A 365 -60.68 -20.03 24.19
C PRO A 365 -60.85 -20.53 25.64
N VAL A 366 -60.13 -19.92 26.60
CA VAL A 366 -60.58 -19.87 28.01
C VAL A 366 -60.37 -18.47 28.59
N ILE A 367 -61.42 -18.05 29.28
CA ILE A 367 -61.79 -16.73 29.78
C ILE A 367 -61.29 -16.53 31.23
N THR A 368 -60.83 -15.30 31.51
CA THR A 368 -60.72 -14.51 32.77
C THR A 368 -60.70 -15.22 34.14
N THR A 369 -59.86 -14.80 35.09
CA THR A 369 -60.31 -13.84 36.13
C THR A 369 -59.23 -12.90 36.72
N ASN A 370 -59.63 -11.63 36.74
CA ASN A 370 -59.35 -10.51 37.64
C ASN A 370 -58.56 -10.68 38.97
N THR A 371 -57.58 -9.77 39.10
CA THR A 371 -57.33 -8.81 40.21
C THR A 371 -56.90 -9.28 41.61
N SER A 372 -55.85 -8.59 42.12
CA SER A 372 -55.81 -7.85 43.40
C SER A 372 -54.77 -8.26 44.47
N VAL A 373 -53.84 -7.33 44.72
CA VAL A 373 -53.59 -6.63 46.02
C VAL A 373 -52.85 -7.36 47.17
N TYR A 374 -51.78 -6.68 47.62
CA TYR A 374 -51.19 -6.59 48.99
C TYR A 374 -50.67 -7.88 49.69
N ASN A 375 -49.41 -7.87 50.15
CA ASN A 375 -48.94 -7.28 51.43
C ASN A 375 -47.64 -7.96 51.95
N SER A 376 -46.52 -7.22 51.96
CA SER A 376 -45.64 -6.96 53.14
C SER A 376 -44.92 -8.11 53.90
N PRO A 377 -43.93 -7.83 54.81
CA PRO A 377 -42.50 -7.99 54.50
C PRO A 377 -41.64 -8.66 55.62
N ALA A 378 -40.30 -8.54 55.50
CA ALA A 378 -39.23 -8.52 56.53
C ALA A 378 -38.23 -9.72 56.52
N PRO A 379 -37.01 -9.61 57.12
CA PRO A 379 -36.45 -8.50 57.89
C PRO A 379 -35.00 -8.05 57.53
N THR A 380 -34.77 -6.79 57.89
CA THR A 380 -33.50 -6.06 58.11
C THR A 380 -32.67 -6.60 59.29
N THR A 381 -31.33 -6.57 59.16
CA THR A 381 -30.39 -6.53 60.29
C THR A 381 -29.85 -5.12 60.50
N ALA A 382 -29.84 -4.69 61.76
CA ALA A 382 -29.60 -3.32 62.21
C ALA A 382 -28.16 -3.09 62.67
N SER A 383 -27.72 -1.84 62.45
CA SER A 383 -26.55 -1.21 63.08
C SER A 383 -26.90 -0.74 64.51
N ARG A 384 -25.93 -0.78 65.44
CA ARG A 384 -25.89 0.13 66.59
C ARG A 384 -24.47 0.60 66.93
N SER A 385 -24.40 1.90 67.17
CA SER A 385 -23.28 2.78 67.53
C SER A 385 -22.96 2.76 69.04
N LYS A 386 -21.68 2.95 69.44
CA LYS A 386 -21.21 4.07 70.29
C LYS A 386 -19.72 3.99 70.74
N ARG A 387 -19.08 5.16 70.65
CA ARG A 387 -17.82 5.73 71.22
C ARG A 387 -17.13 5.08 72.44
N ARG A 388 -15.78 5.12 72.46
CA ARG A 388 -14.82 5.74 73.45
C ARG A 388 -13.35 5.35 73.09
N LYS A 389 -12.48 6.29 72.69
CA LYS A 389 -11.34 6.93 73.42
C LYS A 389 -10.39 6.00 74.22
N CYS A 390 -9.11 5.93 73.80
CA CYS A 390 -7.82 6.12 74.55
C CYS A 390 -6.65 5.60 73.67
N ILE A 391 -5.67 6.45 73.27
CA ILE A 391 -4.29 6.59 73.84
C ILE A 391 -3.62 5.21 73.99
N SER A 392 -2.59 4.85 73.22
CA SER A 392 -1.23 5.39 73.18
C SER A 392 -0.53 4.96 71.90
#